data_AF-A0A2V9BC60-F1
#
_entry.id   AF-A0A2V9BC60-F1
#
_cell.length_a   1.000
_cell.length_b   1.000
_cell.length_c   1.000
_cell.angle_alpha   90.00
_cell.angle_beta   90.00
_cell.angle_gamma   90.00
#
_symmetry.space_group_name_H-M   'P 1'
#
loop_
_entity.id
_entity.type
_entity.pdbx_description
1 polymer ?
#
loop_
_entity_poly.entity_id
_entity_poly.type
_entity_poly.pdbx_seq_one_letter_code
_entity_poly.pdbx_strand_id
1 'polypeptide(L)'
;MEFLAKSRIAAVLGLIAASSVLFAQNGVPDKLQDHASIPDARHIIGQSVLAAERSLEARDRYTYVQRDQDRRLDSQGQLKSEKVDVTRMILVNGARFEQLVERNGQLPSAEEEVLGGRSTDVLQATPHPAR
;
A
#
# COMPACT_ATOMS: atom_id res chain seq x y z
N MET A 1 -54.57 17.59 7.31
CA MET A 1 -53.17 17.94 7.58
C MET A 1 -52.31 16.88 6.93
N GLU A 2 -51.94 17.08 5.66
CA GLU A 2 -51.02 16.20 4.93
C GLU A 2 -49.75 16.98 4.59
N PHE A 3 -48.61 16.42 4.96
CA PHE A 3 -47.31 17.08 4.91
C PHE A 3 -46.65 16.92 3.54
N LEU A 4 -46.64 18.03 2.80
CA LEU A 4 -45.49 18.62 2.11
C LEU A 4 -44.36 17.66 1.68
N ALA A 5 -44.63 16.84 0.66
CA ALA A 5 -43.59 16.24 -0.17
C ALA A 5 -43.25 17.20 -1.32
N LYS A 6 -41.95 17.26 -1.69
CA LYS A 6 -41.34 17.97 -2.83
C LYS A 6 -40.89 19.41 -2.59
N SER A 7 -39.80 19.63 -1.87
CA SER A 7 -38.91 20.77 -2.20
C SER A 7 -37.53 20.66 -1.54
N ARG A 8 -36.71 19.71 -1.97
CA ARG A 8 -35.27 19.72 -1.64
C ARG A 8 -34.33 19.46 -2.83
N ILE A 9 -34.87 19.10 -3.99
CA ILE A 9 -34.07 18.81 -5.20
C ILE A 9 -33.86 20.07 -6.07
N ALA A 10 -34.72 21.09 -5.93
CA ALA A 10 -34.59 22.33 -6.71
C ALA A 10 -33.46 23.26 -6.26
N ALA A 11 -32.96 23.12 -5.03
CA ALA A 11 -31.92 24.01 -4.50
C ALA A 11 -30.49 23.66 -4.98
N VAL A 12 -30.27 22.46 -5.55
CA VAL A 12 -28.93 22.00 -5.95
C VAL A 12 -28.56 22.43 -7.37
N LEU A 13 -29.54 22.67 -8.25
CA LEU A 13 -29.29 22.99 -9.66
C LEU A 13 -29.02 24.48 -9.95
N GLY A 14 -29.27 25.38 -8.99
CA GLY A 14 -29.06 26.83 -9.17
C GLY A 14 -27.62 27.32 -9.01
N LEU A 15 -26.71 26.51 -8.47
CA LEU A 15 -25.36 26.97 -8.10
C LEU A 15 -24.29 26.80 -9.20
N ILE A 16 -24.61 26.16 -10.33
CA ILE A 16 -23.61 25.78 -11.35
C ILE A 16 -23.49 26.81 -12.49
N ALA A 17 -24.35 27.82 -12.54
CA ALA A 17 -24.42 28.74 -13.70
C ALA A 17 -23.63 30.06 -13.58
N ALA A 18 -22.79 30.24 -12.55
CA ALA A 18 -22.06 31.51 -12.34
C ALA A 18 -20.54 31.44 -12.60
N SER A 19 -19.97 30.31 -13.02
CA SER A 19 -18.51 30.16 -13.12
C SER A 19 -17.93 30.27 -14.54
N SER A 20 -18.73 30.47 -15.58
CA SER A 20 -18.23 30.47 -16.97
C SER A 20 -17.72 31.83 -17.49
N VAL A 21 -17.87 32.93 -16.74
CA VAL A 21 -17.45 34.28 -17.22
C VAL A 21 -16.00 34.64 -16.84
N LEU A 22 -15.29 33.81 -16.05
CA LEU A 22 -13.93 34.10 -15.59
C LEU A 22 -12.79 33.58 -16.49
N PHE A 23 -13.09 32.96 -17.64
CA PHE A 23 -12.05 32.41 -18.52
C PHE A 23 -11.71 33.29 -19.74
N ALA A 24 -12.29 34.48 -19.89
CA ALA A 24 -12.15 35.31 -21.09
C ALA A 24 -11.27 36.57 -20.93
N GLN A 25 -10.55 36.78 -19.82
CA GLN A 25 -9.79 38.02 -19.59
C GLN A 25 -8.28 37.89 -19.34
N ASN A 26 -7.68 36.70 -19.48
CA ASN A 26 -6.23 36.57 -19.41
C ASN A 26 -5.65 36.41 -20.81
N GLY A 27 -5.64 37.50 -21.58
CA GLY A 27 -4.72 37.63 -22.70
C GLY A 27 -3.30 37.48 -22.14
N VAL A 28 -2.67 36.34 -22.42
CA VAL A 28 -1.30 36.05 -22.03
C VAL A 28 -0.39 37.07 -22.71
N PRO A 29 0.39 37.88 -21.97
CA PRO A 29 1.44 38.65 -22.59
C PRO A 29 2.47 37.65 -23.11
N ASP A 30 2.79 37.83 -24.38
CA ASP A 30 3.80 37.12 -25.16
C ASP A 30 5.20 37.37 -24.58
N LYS A 31 5.47 36.78 -23.41
CA LYS A 31 6.82 36.61 -22.88
C LYS A 31 7.10 35.12 -22.81
N LEU A 32 7.46 34.64 -23.99
CA LEU A 32 8.22 33.43 -24.28
C LEU A 32 8.92 32.88 -23.03
N GLN A 33 8.29 31.83 -22.49
CA GLN A 33 8.92 30.67 -21.88
C GLN A 33 10.34 30.94 -21.35
N ASP A 34 10.41 31.37 -20.09
CA ASP A 34 11.61 31.09 -19.30
C ASP A 34 11.72 29.56 -19.32
N HIS A 35 12.65 29.04 -20.13
CA HIS A 35 12.89 27.62 -20.23
C HIS A 35 13.22 27.15 -18.81
N ALA A 36 12.22 26.59 -18.11
CA ALA A 36 12.43 25.78 -16.93
C ALA A 36 13.54 24.82 -17.33
N SER A 37 14.75 25.11 -16.86
CA SER A 37 15.96 24.59 -17.46
C SER A 37 15.86 23.08 -17.35
N ILE A 38 15.64 22.40 -18.49
CA ILE A 38 15.48 20.95 -18.50
C ILE A 38 16.72 20.41 -17.80
N PRO A 39 16.57 19.74 -16.63
CA PRO A 39 17.74 19.36 -15.85
C PRO A 39 18.65 18.48 -16.71
N ASP A 40 19.98 18.73 -16.69
CA ASP A 40 20.97 17.89 -17.38
C ASP A 40 20.66 16.41 -17.06
N ALA A 41 20.60 15.56 -18.08
CA ALA A 41 20.32 14.14 -17.91
C ALA A 41 21.25 13.50 -16.85
N ARG A 42 22.52 13.94 -16.78
CA ARG A 42 23.46 13.47 -15.74
C ARG A 42 23.01 13.86 -14.34
N HIS A 43 22.43 15.05 -14.18
CA HIS A 43 21.88 15.50 -12.91
C HIS A 43 20.66 14.67 -12.51
N ILE A 44 19.74 14.39 -13.45
CA ILE A 44 18.56 13.53 -13.20
C ILE A 44 18.97 12.12 -12.78
N ILE A 45 19.92 11.52 -13.51
CA ILE A 45 20.45 10.19 -13.20
C ILE A 45 21.11 10.21 -11.82
N GLY A 46 21.95 11.21 -11.55
CA GLY A 46 22.61 11.35 -10.25
C GLY A 46 21.62 11.43 -9.10
N GLN A 47 20.56 12.23 -9.23
CA GLN A 47 19.52 12.33 -8.19
C GLN A 47 18.73 11.02 -8.03
N SER A 48 18.50 10.30 -9.12
CA SER A 48 17.77 9.02 -9.11
C SER A 48 18.59 7.92 -8.42
N VAL A 49 19.90 7.86 -8.67
CA VAL A 49 20.82 6.93 -7.98
C VAL A 49 20.84 7.23 -6.48
N LEU A 50 21.01 8.50 -6.09
CA LEU A 50 20.99 8.90 -4.68
C LEU A 50 19.65 8.64 -3.99
N ALA A 51 18.53 8.74 -4.72
CA ALA A 51 17.22 8.37 -4.19
C ALA A 51 17.09 6.85 -4.02
N ALA A 52 17.60 6.06 -4.97
CA ALA A 52 17.59 4.61 -4.90
C ALA A 52 18.47 4.10 -3.75
N GLU A 53 19.67 4.63 -3.58
CA GLU A 53 20.58 4.28 -2.47
C GLU A 53 19.91 4.52 -1.11
N ARG A 54 19.31 5.71 -0.91
CA ARG A 54 18.57 6.01 0.32
C ARG A 54 17.38 5.08 0.53
N SER A 55 16.67 4.74 -0.55
CA SER A 55 15.54 3.80 -0.46
C SER A 55 15.98 2.40 -0.07
N LEU A 56 17.12 1.93 -0.59
CA LEU A 56 17.70 0.63 -0.24
C LEU A 56 18.17 0.63 1.21
N GLU A 57 18.87 1.67 1.65
CA GLU A 57 19.33 1.83 3.03
C GLU A 57 18.16 1.90 4.04
N ALA A 58 17.03 2.49 3.63
CA ALA A 58 15.80 2.50 4.42
C ALA A 58 15.15 1.11 4.46
N ARG A 59 15.08 0.42 3.32
CA ARG A 59 14.51 -0.93 3.22
C ARG A 59 15.25 -1.94 4.09
N ASP A 60 16.57 -1.88 4.11
CA ASP A 60 17.40 -2.82 4.87
C ASP A 60 17.28 -2.63 6.40
N ARG A 61 16.69 -1.52 6.85
CA ARG A 61 16.37 -1.25 8.26
C ARG A 61 14.88 -1.35 8.57
N TYR A 62 14.07 -1.75 7.61
CA TYR A 62 12.63 -1.81 7.78
C TYR A 62 12.24 -3.10 8.52
N THR A 63 11.58 -2.94 9.66
CA THR A 63 11.00 -4.04 10.44
C THR A 63 9.53 -3.75 10.65
N TYR A 64 8.68 -4.74 10.41
CA TYR A 64 7.24 -4.64 10.63
C TYR A 64 6.70 -5.92 11.25
N VAL A 65 5.46 -5.87 11.70
CA VAL A 65 4.72 -7.03 12.23
C VAL A 65 3.55 -7.34 11.30
N GLN A 66 3.38 -8.61 10.98
CA GLN A 66 2.27 -9.15 10.21
C GLN A 66 1.39 -9.98 11.16
N ARG A 67 0.07 -9.82 11.08
CA ARG A 67 -0.90 -10.60 11.85
C ARG A 67 -1.78 -11.39 10.89
N ASP A 68 -1.61 -12.70 10.91
CA ASP A 68 -2.38 -13.64 10.08
C ASP A 68 -3.44 -14.33 10.93
N GLN A 69 -4.66 -14.42 10.43
CA GLN A 69 -5.81 -14.97 11.14
C GLN A 69 -6.56 -15.97 10.28
N ASP A 70 -6.49 -17.24 10.67
CA ASP A 70 -7.22 -18.34 10.04
C ASP A 70 -8.44 -18.71 10.88
N ARG A 71 -9.64 -18.57 10.29
CA ARG A 71 -10.91 -18.93 10.94
C ARG A 71 -11.53 -20.11 10.22
N ARG A 72 -11.88 -21.16 10.96
CA ARG A 72 -12.64 -22.30 10.43
C ARG A 72 -14.03 -22.31 11.04
N LEU A 73 -15.02 -22.50 10.17
CA LEU A 73 -16.41 -22.61 10.56
C LEU A 73 -16.84 -24.09 10.60
N ASP A 74 -17.89 -24.39 11.36
CA ASP A 74 -18.56 -25.69 11.32
C ASP A 74 -19.60 -25.77 10.19
N SER A 75 -20.31 -26.89 10.10
CA SER A 75 -21.36 -27.11 9.10
C SER A 75 -22.60 -26.22 9.30
N GLN A 76 -22.72 -25.55 10.45
CA GLN A 76 -23.79 -24.60 10.75
C GLN A 76 -23.33 -23.14 10.56
N GLY A 77 -22.10 -22.93 10.06
CA GLY A 77 -21.50 -21.61 9.86
C GLY A 77 -21.01 -20.93 11.13
N GLN A 78 -20.98 -21.63 12.27
CA GLN A 78 -20.46 -21.08 13.53
C GLN A 78 -18.95 -21.23 13.59
N LEU A 79 -18.28 -20.35 14.35
CA LEU A 79 -16.82 -20.43 14.52
C LEU A 79 -16.47 -21.72 15.26
N LYS A 80 -15.73 -22.60 14.58
CA LYS A 80 -15.24 -23.86 15.14
C LYS A 80 -13.84 -23.71 15.72
N SER A 81 -12.96 -23.00 15.02
CA SER A 81 -11.61 -22.74 15.48
C SER A 81 -11.05 -21.46 14.87
N GLU A 82 -10.12 -20.85 15.57
CA GLU A 82 -9.38 -19.69 15.12
C GLU A 82 -7.90 -19.89 15.45
N LYS A 83 -7.03 -19.48 14.52
CA LYS A 83 -5.59 -19.41 14.71
C LYS A 83 -5.15 -18.00 14.36
N VAL A 84 -4.41 -17.37 15.26
CA VAL A 84 -3.81 -16.06 15.05
C VAL A 84 -2.31 -16.18 15.23
N ASP A 85 -1.54 -15.86 14.20
CA ASP A 85 -0.08 -15.79 14.29
C ASP A 85 0.35 -14.32 14.09
N VAL A 86 1.25 -13.83 14.94
CA VAL A 86 1.88 -12.51 14.82
C VAL A 86 3.36 -12.72 14.53
N THR A 87 3.80 -12.31 13.35
CA THR A 87 5.15 -12.53 12.85
C THR A 87 5.86 -11.19 12.69
N ARG A 88 7.05 -11.06 13.28
CA ARG A 88 7.95 -9.94 13.00
C ARG A 88 8.74 -10.26 11.74
N MET A 89 8.62 -9.36 10.78
CA MET A 89 9.33 -9.37 9.52
C MET A 89 10.57 -8.50 9.62
N ILE A 90 11.75 -9.11 9.50
CA ILE A 90 13.04 -8.43 9.60
C ILE A 90 13.75 -8.56 8.25
N LEU A 91 14.32 -7.48 7.72
CA LEU A 91 15.27 -7.55 6.61
C LEU A 91 16.69 -7.51 7.15
N VAL A 92 17.52 -8.48 6.76
CA VAL A 92 18.94 -8.54 7.09
C VAL A 92 19.71 -8.74 5.79
N ASN A 93 20.55 -7.77 5.41
CA ASN A 93 21.32 -7.80 4.16
C ASN A 93 20.44 -8.08 2.92
N GLY A 94 19.22 -7.51 2.89
CA GLY A 94 18.23 -7.74 1.83
C GLY A 94 17.49 -9.09 1.88
N ALA A 95 17.86 -10.01 2.78
CA ALA A 95 17.14 -11.25 3.00
C ALA A 95 16.02 -11.05 4.04
N ARG A 96 14.87 -11.67 3.81
CA ARG A 96 13.71 -11.65 4.72
C ARG A 96 13.88 -12.74 5.78
N PHE A 97 13.76 -12.36 7.05
CA PHE A 97 13.71 -13.27 8.19
C PHE A 97 12.37 -13.13 8.90
N GLU A 98 11.78 -14.28 9.23
CA GLU A 98 10.48 -14.41 9.86
C GLU A 98 10.67 -14.89 11.30
N GLN A 99 10.24 -14.07 12.26
CA GLN A 99 10.26 -14.41 13.68
C GLN A 99 8.82 -14.46 14.19
N LEU A 100 8.33 -15.63 14.56
CA LEU A 100 7.05 -15.74 15.26
C LEU A 100 7.18 -15.03 16.62
N VAL A 101 6.27 -14.10 16.91
CA VAL A 101 6.26 -13.31 18.16
C VAL A 101 5.09 -13.71 19.04
N GLU A 102 3.95 -14.04 18.45
CA GLU A 102 2.79 -14.52 19.18
C GLU A 102 2.03 -15.58 18.37
N ARG A 103 1.45 -16.54 19.08
CA ARG A 103 0.45 -17.48 18.55
C ARG A 103 -0.73 -17.50 19.51
N ASN A 104 -1.92 -17.20 19.00
CA ASN A 104 -3.16 -17.10 19.75
C ASN A 104 -3.07 -16.19 20.99
N GLY A 105 -2.28 -15.11 20.90
CA GLY A 105 -2.04 -14.17 22.00
C GLY A 105 -1.06 -14.65 23.07
N GLN A 106 -0.38 -15.77 22.84
CA GLN A 106 0.66 -16.31 23.70
C GLN A 106 2.03 -16.22 23.04
N LEU A 107 3.07 -16.03 23.85
CA LEU A 107 4.45 -16.08 23.37
C LEU A 107 4.76 -17.49 22.83
N PRO A 108 5.46 -17.59 21.70
CA PRO A 108 5.86 -18.87 21.13
C PRO A 108 6.90 -19.55 22.03
N SER A 109 6.92 -20.87 21.98
CA SER A 109 8.03 -21.65 22.53
C SER A 109 9.33 -21.41 21.75
N ALA A 110 10.49 -21.68 22.36
CA ALA A 110 11.79 -21.51 21.71
C ALA A 110 11.94 -22.36 20.43
N GLU A 111 11.26 -23.49 20.37
CA GLU A 111 11.24 -24.39 19.20
C GLU A 111 10.32 -23.87 18.08
N GLU A 112 9.23 -23.17 18.40
CA GLU A 112 8.38 -22.49 17.41
C GLU A 112 9.02 -21.24 16.81
N GLU A 113 9.81 -20.51 17.60
CA GLU A 113 10.60 -19.36 17.12
C GLU A 113 11.60 -19.78 16.04
N VAL A 114 12.27 -20.93 16.22
CA VAL A 114 13.26 -21.46 15.27
C VAL A 114 12.59 -22.00 14.00
N LEU A 115 11.40 -22.60 14.11
CA LEU A 115 10.67 -23.14 12.95
C LEU A 115 10.16 -22.05 12.01
N GLY A 116 9.81 -20.87 12.55
CA GLY A 116 9.40 -19.69 11.76
C GLY A 116 10.49 -19.16 10.83
N GLY A 117 11.77 -19.42 11.13
CA GLY A 117 12.90 -19.01 10.29
C GLY A 117 13.20 -19.91 9.08
N ARG A 118 12.44 -21.00 8.86
CA ARG A 118 12.85 -22.08 7.94
C ARG A 118 11.88 -22.49 6.82
N SER A 119 10.83 -21.73 6.54
CA SER A 119 10.03 -21.91 5.30
C SER A 119 10.18 -20.72 4.38
N THR A 120 11.32 -20.66 3.67
CA THR A 120 11.25 -20.18 2.29
C THR A 120 10.57 -21.29 1.52
N ASP A 121 9.24 -21.18 1.41
CA ASP A 121 8.49 -22.05 0.52
C ASP A 121 9.15 -21.94 -0.85
N VAL A 122 9.67 -23.07 -1.30
CA VAL A 122 10.15 -23.26 -2.66
C VAL A 122 9.01 -22.80 -3.53
N LEU A 123 9.16 -21.64 -4.19
CA LEU A 123 8.40 -21.34 -5.39
C LEU A 123 8.74 -22.47 -6.35
N GLN A 124 7.97 -23.56 -6.32
CA GLN A 124 7.98 -24.57 -7.35
C GLN A 124 7.48 -23.83 -8.60
N ALA A 125 8.44 -23.26 -9.33
CA ALA A 125 8.25 -22.93 -10.72
C ALA A 125 7.99 -24.26 -11.43
N THR A 126 6.72 -24.65 -11.54
CA THR A 126 6.30 -25.63 -12.55
C THR A 126 6.73 -25.06 -13.90
N PRO A 127 7.70 -25.64 -14.62
CA PRO A 127 7.95 -25.22 -15.98
C PRO A 127 6.73 -25.63 -16.80
N HIS A 128 6.05 -24.65 -17.38
CA HIS A 128 4.96 -24.91 -18.30
C HIS A 128 5.57 -25.58 -19.54
N PRO A 129 5.12 -26.78 -19.96
CA PRO A 129 5.65 -27.39 -21.17
C PRO A 129 5.24 -26.55 -22.37
N ALA A 130 6.23 -25.99 -23.05
CA ALA A 130 6.04 -25.39 -24.36
C ALA A 130 5.50 -26.47 -25.31
N ARG A 131 4.37 -26.18 -25.94
CA ARG A 131 3.80 -26.96 -27.04
C ARG A 131 4.50 -26.63 -28.34
#